data_AF-A0A165IYX2-F1
#
_entry.id   AF-A0A165IYX2-F1
#
_cell.length_a   1.000
_cell.length_b   1.000
_cell.length_c   1.000
_cell.angle_alpha   90.00
_cell.angle_beta   90.00
_cell.angle_gamma   90.00
#
_symmetry.space_group_name_H-M   'P 1'
#
loop_
_entity.id
_entity.type
_entity.pdbx_description
1 polymer ?
#
loop_
_entity_poly.entity_id
_entity_poly.type
_entity_poly.pdbx_seq_one_letter_code
_entity_poly.pdbx_strand_id
1 'polypeptide(L)'
;MHEEEMWKGLPEYKEAAKTYEEFITALKMLYPAVCEDQCYSVGDMDRLVGERMCIGIHNLADLLTFYHEFLLITCFLHRRDLISECEQNHAFQHTFSQDLWTKVYTCLQIKNPEQVVDTPYSVASVFEAASFFLAGMPATTIMEAKAETPEGKVKVEEYTGNGAGKHDGSR
;
A
#
# COMPACT_ATOMS: atom_id res chain seq x y z
N MET A 1 14.69 -19.95 -31.98
CA MET A 1 15.61 -21.06 -31.61
C MET A 1 17.06 -20.75 -32.01
N HIS A 2 17.51 -19.49 -31.89
CA HIS A 2 18.90 -19.07 -32.19
C HIS A 2 19.54 -18.33 -31.01
N GLU A 3 18.73 -17.70 -30.16
CA GLU A 3 19.17 -16.98 -28.96
C GLU A 3 19.79 -17.92 -27.92
N GLU A 4 19.25 -19.14 -27.78
CA GLU A 4 19.73 -20.15 -26.83
C GLU A 4 21.14 -20.65 -27.14
N GLU A 5 21.45 -20.91 -28.40
CA GLU A 5 22.80 -21.31 -28.84
C GLU A 5 23.82 -20.18 -28.64
N MET A 6 23.37 -18.93 -28.71
CA MET A 6 24.22 -17.75 -28.55
C MET A 6 24.77 -17.61 -27.13
N TRP A 7 23.94 -17.65 -26.09
CA TRP A 7 24.44 -17.51 -24.71
C TRP A 7 25.04 -18.80 -24.15
N LYS A 8 24.66 -19.98 -24.65
CA LYS A 8 25.35 -21.25 -24.34
C LYS A 8 26.74 -21.34 -24.99
N GLY A 9 27.01 -20.52 -26.01
CA GLY A 9 28.31 -20.40 -26.67
C GLY A 9 29.36 -19.64 -25.86
N LEU A 10 28.94 -18.86 -24.87
CA LEU A 10 29.82 -18.00 -24.06
C LEU A 10 30.84 -18.85 -23.27
N PRO A 11 32.13 -18.46 -23.24
CA PRO A 11 33.12 -19.13 -22.41
C PRO A 11 32.72 -19.08 -20.94
N GLU A 12 32.05 -18.02 -20.50
CA GLU A 12 31.52 -17.87 -19.15
C GLU A 12 30.42 -18.87 -18.78
N TYR A 13 29.76 -19.48 -19.77
CA TYR A 13 28.79 -20.57 -19.55
C TYR A 13 29.48 -21.94 -19.46
N LYS A 14 30.62 -22.12 -20.14
CA LYS A 14 31.30 -23.42 -20.29
C LYS A 14 32.43 -23.61 -19.27
N GLU A 15 33.06 -22.52 -18.84
CA GLU A 15 34.22 -22.56 -17.96
C GLU A 15 33.77 -22.56 -16.50
N ALA A 16 34.03 -23.67 -15.79
CA ALA A 16 33.71 -23.79 -14.36
C ALA A 16 34.49 -22.83 -13.44
N ALA A 17 35.52 -22.17 -13.96
CA ALA A 17 36.30 -21.15 -13.24
C ALA A 17 35.64 -19.76 -13.28
N LYS A 18 34.63 -19.57 -14.14
CA LYS A 18 33.92 -18.30 -14.31
C LYS A 18 32.77 -18.18 -13.32
N THR A 19 32.62 -17.00 -12.76
CA THR A 19 31.56 -16.67 -11.81
C THR A 19 30.24 -16.37 -12.51
N TYR A 20 29.15 -16.50 -11.77
CA TYR A 20 27.83 -16.11 -12.27
C TYR A 20 27.77 -14.63 -12.69
N GLU A 21 28.48 -13.75 -11.98
CA GLU A 21 28.54 -12.32 -12.34
C GLU A 21 29.25 -12.07 -13.67
N GLU A 22 30.34 -12.79 -13.96
CA GLU A 22 31.03 -12.71 -15.26
C GLU A 22 30.12 -13.20 -16.40
N PHE A 23 29.36 -14.27 -16.18
CA PHE A 23 28.37 -14.76 -17.16
C PHE A 23 27.26 -13.73 -17.41
N ILE A 24 26.70 -13.13 -16.36
CA ILE A 24 25.68 -12.07 -16.51
C ILE A 24 26.26 -10.84 -17.23
N THR A 25 27.53 -10.51 -16.99
CA THR A 25 28.21 -9.41 -17.67
C THR A 25 28.38 -9.69 -19.17
N ALA A 26 28.85 -10.89 -19.52
CA ALA A 26 28.96 -11.32 -20.92
C ALA A 26 27.58 -11.39 -21.61
N LEU A 27 26.55 -11.82 -20.89
CA LEU A 27 25.18 -11.84 -21.38
C LEU A 27 24.63 -10.43 -21.64
N LYS A 28 24.88 -9.47 -20.74
CA LYS A 28 24.54 -8.06 -20.95
C LYS A 28 25.22 -7.46 -22.18
N MET A 29 26.47 -7.83 -22.44
CA MET A 29 27.21 -7.41 -23.66
C MET A 29 26.62 -8.00 -24.95
N LEU A 30 26.05 -9.20 -24.87
CA LEU A 30 25.42 -9.88 -26.01
C LEU A 30 24.07 -9.26 -26.39
N TYR A 31 23.42 -8.60 -25.44
CA TYR A 31 22.17 -7.87 -25.63
C TYR A 31 22.28 -6.42 -25.15
N PRO A 32 23.06 -5.57 -25.85
CA PRO A 32 23.21 -4.16 -25.46
C PRO A 32 21.88 -3.41 -25.45
N ALA A 33 20.95 -3.78 -26.33
CA ALA A 33 19.61 -3.20 -26.39
C ALA A 33 18.76 -3.46 -25.11
N VAL A 34 19.15 -4.44 -24.29
CA VAL A 34 18.52 -4.78 -23.00
C VAL A 34 19.36 -4.25 -21.83
N CYS A 35 20.59 -3.79 -22.09
CA CYS A 35 21.54 -3.36 -21.09
C CYS A 35 21.35 -1.87 -20.77
N GLU A 36 20.90 -1.56 -19.54
CA GLU A 36 21.01 -0.30 -18.74
C GLU A 36 20.73 1.09 -19.39
N ASP A 37 20.57 1.17 -20.71
CA ASP A 37 20.31 2.36 -21.51
C ASP A 37 18.82 2.67 -21.62
N GLN A 38 17.94 1.80 -21.10
CA GLN A 38 16.58 2.20 -20.74
C GLN A 38 16.66 3.07 -19.47
N CYS A 39 17.27 4.24 -19.65
CA CYS A 39 17.43 5.25 -18.64
C CYS A 39 16.07 5.93 -18.48
N TYR A 40 15.32 5.52 -17.47
CA TYR A 40 14.16 6.29 -17.06
C TYR A 40 14.62 7.63 -16.52
N SER A 41 13.97 8.69 -16.99
CA SER A 41 14.14 10.05 -16.50
C SER A 41 13.03 10.42 -15.53
N VAL A 42 13.22 11.50 -14.76
CA VAL A 42 12.13 12.09 -13.95
C VAL A 42 10.95 12.47 -14.85
N GLY A 43 11.22 12.90 -16.09
CA GLY A 43 10.18 13.18 -17.08
C GLY A 43 9.35 11.95 -17.49
N ASP A 44 9.92 10.74 -17.47
CA ASP A 44 9.16 9.52 -17.71
C ASP A 44 8.21 9.20 -16.55
N MET A 45 8.64 9.46 -15.30
CA MET A 45 7.78 9.36 -14.12
C MET A 45 6.64 10.36 -14.22
N ASP A 46 6.93 11.64 -14.49
CA ASP A 46 5.90 12.68 -14.59
C ASP A 46 4.92 12.42 -15.74
N ARG A 47 5.42 11.91 -16.87
CA ARG A 47 4.58 11.48 -17.99
C ARG A 47 3.64 10.36 -17.55
N LEU A 48 4.16 9.30 -16.91
CA LEU A 48 3.36 8.18 -16.45
C LEU A 48 2.27 8.64 -15.46
N VAL A 49 2.62 9.50 -14.51
CA VAL A 49 1.68 10.09 -13.56
C VAL A 49 0.62 10.92 -14.27
N GLY A 50 1.01 11.79 -15.21
CA GLY A 50 0.08 12.64 -15.95
C GLY A 50 -0.86 11.87 -16.87
N GLU A 51 -0.37 10.83 -17.55
CA GLU A 51 -1.19 9.90 -18.34
C GLU A 51 -2.23 9.22 -17.45
N ARG A 52 -1.81 8.74 -16.28
CA ARG A 52 -2.70 8.03 -15.37
C ARG A 52 -3.70 8.94 -14.65
N MET A 53 -3.35 10.21 -14.39
CA MET A 53 -4.32 11.22 -13.96
C MET A 53 -5.39 11.48 -15.02
N CYS A 54 -5.01 11.56 -16.30
CA CYS A 54 -5.95 11.81 -17.39
C CYS A 54 -6.88 10.62 -17.65
N ILE A 55 -6.33 9.40 -17.65
CA ILE A 55 -7.09 8.17 -17.91
C ILE A 55 -7.93 7.80 -16.68
N GLY A 56 -7.41 8.01 -15.47
CA GLY A 56 -8.01 7.57 -14.21
C GLY A 56 -7.76 6.09 -13.90
N ILE A 57 -7.77 5.75 -12.61
CA ILE A 57 -7.65 4.37 -12.11
C ILE A 57 -9.04 3.90 -11.68
N HIS A 58 -9.62 2.96 -12.43
CA HIS A 58 -11.02 2.56 -12.26
C HIS A 58 -11.20 1.18 -11.62
N ASN A 59 -10.23 0.29 -11.78
CA ASN A 59 -10.30 -1.08 -11.28
C ASN A 59 -8.94 -1.55 -10.74
N LEU A 60 -8.92 -2.73 -10.13
CA LEU A 60 -7.70 -3.28 -9.55
C LEU A 60 -6.61 -3.59 -10.59
N ALA A 61 -6.98 -4.05 -11.79
CA ALA A 61 -6.01 -4.31 -12.86
C ALA A 61 -5.32 -3.02 -13.33
N ASP A 62 -6.08 -1.93 -13.40
CA ASP A 62 -5.55 -0.60 -13.68
C ASP A 62 -4.58 -0.14 -12.61
N LEU A 63 -4.90 -0.35 -11.33
CA LEU A 63 -4.02 0.02 -10.24
C LEU A 63 -2.72 -0.79 -10.28
N LEU A 64 -2.81 -2.11 -10.49
CA LEU A 64 -1.66 -3.01 -10.53
C LEU A 64 -0.72 -2.68 -11.69
N THR A 65 -1.27 -2.41 -12.87
CA THR A 65 -0.47 -2.07 -14.07
C THR A 65 0.32 -0.79 -13.81
N PHE A 66 -0.36 0.26 -13.33
CA PHE A 66 0.30 1.50 -12.95
C PHE A 66 1.34 1.31 -11.85
N TYR A 67 1.02 0.55 -10.80
CA TYR A 67 1.92 0.30 -9.68
C TYR A 67 3.22 -0.36 -10.13
N HIS A 68 3.16 -1.36 -11.01
CA HIS A 68 4.35 -2.02 -11.53
C HIS A 68 5.20 -1.09 -12.40
N GLU A 69 4.58 -0.34 -13.31
CA GLU A 69 5.29 0.62 -14.17
C GLU A 69 5.92 1.75 -13.34
N PHE A 70 5.20 2.27 -12.37
CA PHE A 70 5.68 3.31 -11.47
C PHE A 70 6.86 2.82 -10.63
N LEU A 71 6.79 1.62 -10.07
CA LEU A 71 7.92 1.05 -9.32
C LEU A 71 9.12 0.77 -10.20
N LEU A 72 8.92 0.32 -11.43
CA LEU A 72 10.02 0.08 -12.38
C LEU A 72 10.82 1.37 -12.62
N ILE A 73 10.11 2.48 -12.88
CA ILE A 73 10.72 3.79 -13.08
C ILE A 73 11.37 4.31 -11.79
N THR A 74 10.61 4.35 -10.70
CA THR A 74 11.07 5.00 -9.46
C THR A 74 12.18 4.22 -8.75
N CYS A 75 12.19 2.88 -8.84
CA CYS A 75 13.33 2.09 -8.35
C CYS A 75 14.62 2.40 -9.12
N PHE A 76 14.53 2.61 -10.43
CA PHE A 76 15.67 3.03 -11.24
C PHE A 76 16.17 4.42 -10.85
N LEU A 77 15.25 5.38 -10.69
CA LEU A 77 15.57 6.75 -10.31
C LEU A 77 16.19 6.83 -8.91
N HIS A 78 15.66 6.07 -7.95
CA HIS A 78 16.16 6.04 -6.58
C HIS A 78 17.56 5.42 -6.48
N ARG A 79 17.84 4.36 -7.25
CA ARG A 79 19.20 3.79 -7.34
C ARG A 79 20.25 4.76 -7.89
N ARG A 80 19.82 5.81 -8.60
CA ARG A 80 20.68 6.85 -9.15
C ARG A 80 20.60 8.17 -8.35
N ASP A 81 19.94 8.17 -7.19
CA ASP A 81 19.71 9.34 -6.35
C ASP A 81 19.06 10.53 -7.12
N LEU A 82 18.26 10.22 -8.14
CA LEU A 82 17.59 11.23 -8.98
C LEU A 82 16.28 11.73 -8.36
N ILE A 83 15.67 10.92 -7.49
CA ILE A 83 14.48 11.28 -6.73
C ILE A 83 14.60 10.79 -5.28
N SER A 84 14.05 11.56 -4.36
CA SER A 84 13.86 11.18 -2.96
C SER A 84 12.62 10.30 -2.77
N GLU A 85 12.56 9.61 -1.64
CA GLU A 85 11.37 8.83 -1.23
C GLU A 85 10.14 9.74 -1.07
N CYS A 86 10.35 10.97 -0.61
CA CYS A 86 9.29 11.97 -0.46
C CYS A 86 8.67 12.32 -1.83
N GLU A 87 9.51 12.61 -2.83
CA GLU A 87 9.06 12.93 -4.20
C GLU A 87 8.34 11.73 -4.84
N GLN A 88 8.84 10.51 -4.66
CA GLN A 88 8.16 9.29 -5.10
C GLN A 88 6.77 9.16 -4.48
N ASN A 89 6.67 9.33 -3.15
CA ASN A 89 5.41 9.22 -2.43
C ASN A 89 4.40 10.29 -2.89
N HIS A 90 4.84 11.53 -3.08
CA HIS A 90 4.00 12.60 -3.63
C HIS A 90 3.51 12.27 -5.04
N ALA A 91 4.42 11.89 -5.96
CA ALA A 91 4.07 11.56 -7.34
C ALA A 91 3.01 10.45 -7.43
N PHE A 92 3.13 9.43 -6.57
CA PHE A 92 2.15 8.35 -6.50
C PHE A 92 0.77 8.83 -6.02
N GLN A 93 0.72 9.64 -4.97
CA GLN A 93 -0.55 10.17 -4.42
C GLN A 93 -1.25 11.10 -5.39
N HIS A 94 -0.49 11.92 -6.12
CA HIS A 94 -1.03 12.84 -7.11
C HIS A 94 -1.73 12.11 -8.27
N THR A 95 -1.39 10.85 -8.53
CA THR A 95 -1.97 10.07 -9.64
C THR A 95 -3.47 9.79 -9.45
N PHE A 96 -3.96 9.77 -8.21
CA PHE A 96 -5.33 9.40 -7.91
C PHE A 96 -6.31 10.53 -8.23
N SER A 97 -7.48 10.18 -8.76
CA SER A 97 -8.59 11.14 -8.89
C SER A 97 -9.06 11.60 -7.51
N GLN A 98 -9.59 12.81 -7.43
CA GLN A 98 -10.02 13.41 -6.15
C GLN A 98 -11.03 12.53 -5.40
N ASP A 99 -11.95 11.88 -6.11
CA ASP A 99 -12.97 10.99 -5.52
C ASP A 99 -12.37 9.72 -4.93
N LEU A 100 -11.41 9.09 -5.63
CA LEU A 100 -10.73 7.89 -5.14
C LEU A 100 -9.78 8.25 -4.01
N TRP A 101 -9.04 9.37 -4.14
CA TRP A 101 -8.12 9.86 -3.14
C TRP A 101 -8.81 10.14 -1.81
N THR A 102 -10.00 10.75 -1.81
CA THR A 102 -10.74 11.04 -0.56
C THR A 102 -11.04 9.76 0.24
N LYS A 103 -11.39 8.66 -0.44
CA LYS A 103 -11.64 7.36 0.20
C LYS A 103 -10.37 6.74 0.75
N VAL A 104 -9.31 6.74 -0.07
CA VAL A 104 -7.99 6.24 0.30
C VAL A 104 -7.43 7.00 1.50
N TYR A 105 -7.46 8.33 1.45
CA TYR A 105 -7.03 9.22 2.52
C TYR A 105 -7.77 8.95 3.84
N THR A 106 -9.10 8.77 3.79
CA THR A 106 -9.90 8.43 4.98
C THR A 106 -9.46 7.09 5.59
N CYS A 107 -9.21 6.07 4.77
CA CYS A 107 -8.71 4.77 5.25
C CYS A 107 -7.31 4.90 5.89
N LEU A 108 -6.44 5.70 5.28
CA LEU A 108 -5.08 5.95 5.79
C LEU A 108 -5.09 6.69 7.12
N GLN A 109 -5.98 7.68 7.30
CA GLN A 109 -6.16 8.41 8.55
C GLN A 109 -6.65 7.50 9.69
N ILE A 110 -7.56 6.57 9.38
CA ILE A 110 -8.04 5.58 10.38
C ILE A 110 -6.91 4.61 10.76
N LYS A 111 -6.09 4.18 9.80
CA LYS A 111 -4.95 3.28 10.05
C LYS A 111 -3.82 3.95 10.83
N ASN A 112 -3.50 5.21 10.51
CA ASN A 112 -2.37 5.95 11.05
C ASN A 112 -2.82 7.33 11.58
N PRO A 113 -3.49 7.38 12.74
CA PRO A 113 -3.99 8.64 13.30
C PRO A 113 -2.89 9.60 13.79
N GLU A 114 -1.67 9.10 14.03
CA GLU A 114 -0.52 9.91 14.48
C GLU A 114 0.34 10.45 13.33
N GLN A 115 -0.07 10.29 12.07
CA GLN A 115 0.67 10.78 10.90
C GLN A 115 0.81 12.31 10.94
N VAL A 116 2.02 12.81 10.71
CA VAL A 116 2.29 14.25 10.57
C VAL A 116 1.58 14.79 9.33
N VAL A 117 0.89 15.92 9.48
CA VAL A 117 0.00 16.54 8.47
C VAL A 117 0.68 16.83 7.12
N ASP A 118 2.00 17.00 7.10
CA ASP A 118 2.77 17.36 5.91
C ASP A 118 3.65 16.21 5.36
N THR A 119 3.53 15.00 5.91
CA THR A 119 4.33 13.86 5.46
C THR A 119 3.53 13.00 4.49
N PRO A 120 3.98 12.84 3.22
CA PRO A 120 3.29 11.99 2.26
C PRO A 120 3.28 10.54 2.73
N TYR A 121 2.13 9.88 2.60
CA TYR A 121 1.99 8.44 2.82
C TYR A 121 2.87 7.62 1.87
N SER A 122 3.44 6.54 2.41
CA SER A 122 4.25 5.62 1.61
C SER A 122 3.44 5.02 0.46
N VAL A 123 4.09 4.83 -0.69
CA VAL A 123 3.50 4.16 -1.87
C VAL A 123 2.80 2.85 -1.49
N ALA A 124 3.40 2.04 -0.61
CA ALA A 124 2.85 0.77 -0.16
C ALA A 124 1.52 0.94 0.60
N SER A 125 1.45 1.89 1.53
CA SER A 125 0.22 2.14 2.31
C SER A 125 -0.93 2.65 1.42
N VAL A 126 -0.62 3.53 0.48
CA VAL A 126 -1.58 4.08 -0.48
C VAL A 126 -2.08 2.99 -1.42
N PHE A 127 -1.17 2.15 -1.92
CA PHE A 127 -1.54 1.01 -2.78
C PHE A 127 -2.46 0.03 -2.04
N GLU A 128 -2.13 -0.35 -0.81
CA GLU A 128 -2.95 -1.26 -0.01
C GLU A 128 -4.37 -0.69 0.18
N ALA A 129 -4.48 0.58 0.60
CA ALA A 129 -5.77 1.23 0.79
C ALA A 129 -6.55 1.35 -0.53
N ALA A 130 -5.92 1.74 -1.64
CA ALA A 130 -6.57 1.82 -2.94
C ALA A 130 -7.03 0.45 -3.45
N SER A 131 -6.21 -0.58 -3.27
CA SER A 131 -6.53 -1.95 -3.67
C SER A 131 -7.79 -2.47 -2.96
N PHE A 132 -7.96 -2.13 -1.67
CA PHE A 132 -9.14 -2.51 -0.89
C PHE A 132 -10.44 -1.93 -1.48
N PHE A 133 -10.43 -0.66 -1.89
CA PHE A 133 -11.61 -0.04 -2.50
C PHE A 133 -11.88 -0.54 -3.93
N LEU A 134 -10.83 -0.86 -4.69
CA LEU A 134 -10.94 -1.28 -6.09
C LEU A 134 -11.17 -2.79 -6.27
N ALA A 135 -10.82 -3.63 -5.29
CA ALA A 135 -11.11 -5.05 -5.29
C ALA A 135 -12.61 -5.37 -5.17
N GLY A 136 -13.44 -4.33 -4.97
CA GLY A 136 -14.83 -4.44 -4.59
C GLY A 136 -14.91 -4.84 -3.12
N MET A 137 -15.52 -4.00 -2.29
CA MET A 137 -15.79 -4.40 -0.91
C MET A 137 -16.63 -5.69 -0.97
N PRO A 138 -16.22 -6.83 -0.38
CA PRO A 138 -17.22 -7.72 0.17
C PRO A 138 -17.96 -6.85 1.18
N ALA A 139 -19.27 -6.65 0.98
CA ALA A 139 -20.10 -5.85 1.87
C ALA A 139 -19.77 -6.22 3.32
N THR A 140 -18.96 -5.39 3.97
CA THR A 140 -18.78 -5.49 5.40
C THR A 140 -20.03 -4.83 5.92
N THR A 141 -21.05 -5.66 6.16
CA THR A 141 -22.25 -5.30 6.89
C THR A 141 -21.78 -4.57 8.13
N ILE A 142 -21.94 -3.25 8.11
CA ILE A 142 -21.99 -2.46 9.34
C ILE A 142 -23.23 -3.01 10.04
N MET A 143 -23.03 -3.93 10.98
CA MET A 143 -24.02 -4.09 12.04
C MET A 143 -24.01 -2.74 12.76
N GLU A 144 -24.99 -1.91 12.41
CA GLU A 144 -25.44 -0.84 13.29
C GLU A 144 -25.71 -1.52 14.65
N ALA A 145 -24.78 -1.36 15.59
CA ALA A 145 -25.12 -1.43 17.00
C ALA A 145 -25.95 -0.18 17.27
N LYS A 146 -27.24 -0.32 16.96
CA LYS A 146 -28.32 0.60 17.34
C LYS A 146 -28.09 1.04 18.78
N ALA A 147 -27.95 2.35 18.96
CA ALA A 147 -27.99 2.97 20.27
C ALA A 147 -29.33 2.61 20.93
N GLU A 148 -29.27 1.75 21.94
CA GLU A 148 -30.32 1.62 22.93
C GLU A 148 -29.84 2.29 24.21
N THR A 149 -30.34 3.50 24.43
CA THR A 149 -30.48 4.10 25.76
C THR A 149 -31.27 3.14 26.64
N PRO A 150 -30.75 2.65 27.78
CA PRO A 150 -31.57 2.07 28.81
C PRO A 150 -31.84 3.15 29.86
N GLU A 151 -32.89 3.92 29.64
CA GLU A 151 -33.62 4.58 30.73
C GLU A 151 -34.34 3.49 31.53
N GLY A 152 -33.93 3.34 32.79
CA GLY A 152 -34.74 2.75 33.85
C GLY A 152 -34.77 1.22 33.92
N LYS A 153 -34.09 0.67 34.93
CA LYS A 153 -34.76 0.00 36.07
C LYS A 153 -33.80 -0.19 37.24
N VAL A 154 -34.14 0.53 38.30
CA VAL A 154 -33.58 0.45 39.65
C VAL A 154 -33.56 -1.00 40.11
N LYS A 155 -32.37 -1.51 40.42
CA LYS A 155 -32.21 -2.77 41.14
C LYS A 155 -32.43 -2.47 42.62
N VAL A 156 -33.64 -2.75 43.10
CA VAL A 156 -33.92 -2.84 44.54
C VAL A 156 -33.21 -4.10 45.04
N GLU A 157 -32.14 -3.91 45.82
CA GLU A 157 -31.55 -4.99 46.59
C GLU A 157 -32.46 -5.30 47.78
N GLU A 158 -33.14 -6.44 47.69
CA GLU A 158 -33.88 -7.04 48.78
C GLU A 158 -32.89 -7.75 49.72
N TYR A 159 -32.51 -7.07 50.80
CA TYR A 159 -31.81 -7.68 51.93
C TYR A 159 -32.79 -8.56 52.71
N THR A 160 -32.79 -9.86 52.41
CA THR A 160 -33.38 -10.87 53.29
C THR A 160 -32.43 -11.10 54.47
N GLY A 161 -32.91 -10.95 55.71
CA GLY A 161 -31.98 -11.11 56.82
C GLY A 161 -32.45 -10.83 58.23
N ASN A 162 -33.63 -11.34 58.60
CA ASN A 162 -33.81 -12.07 59.86
C ASN A 162 -33.71 -11.31 61.21
N GLY A 163 -34.76 -11.49 62.03
CA GLY A 163 -34.55 -11.86 63.43
C GLY A 163 -34.65 -10.77 64.47
N ALA A 164 -35.88 -10.56 64.95
CA ALA A 164 -36.27 -10.47 66.36
C ALA A 164 -35.22 -10.06 67.42
N GLY A 165 -35.51 -8.94 68.09
CA GLY A 165 -34.96 -8.61 69.41
C GLY A 165 -35.40 -7.20 69.83
N LYS A 166 -36.58 -7.03 70.45
CA LYS A 166 -36.81 -6.91 71.90
C LYS A 166 -36.28 -5.61 72.53
N HIS A 167 -37.11 -5.07 73.43
CA HIS A 167 -36.88 -4.00 74.43
C HIS A 167 -36.87 -2.55 73.88
N ASP A 168 -37.35 -1.53 74.57
CA ASP A 168 -38.11 -1.30 75.82
C ASP A 168 -38.12 0.23 76.03
N GLY A 169 -39.04 0.74 76.85
CA GLY A 169 -38.92 2.06 77.49
C GLY A 169 -39.55 3.20 76.69
N SER A 170 -40.73 3.68 77.10
CA SER A 170 -40.90 4.80 78.05
C SER A 170 -40.26 6.09 77.49
N ARG A 171 -41.04 7.16 77.26
CA ARG A 171 -41.84 7.87 78.24
C ARG A 171 -42.69 8.94 77.55
#